data_AF-A0A955L057-F1
#
_entry.id   AF-A0A955L057-F1
#
_cell.length_a   1.000
_cell.length_b   1.000
_cell.length_c   1.000
_cell.angle_alpha   90.00
_cell.angle_beta   90.00
_cell.angle_gamma   90.00
#
_symmetry.space_group_name_H-M   'P 1'
#
loop_
_entity.id
_entity.type
_entity.pdbx_description
1 polymer ?
#
loop_
_entity_poly.entity_id
_entity_poly.type
_entity_poly.pdbx_seq_one_letter_code
_entity_poly.pdbx_strand_id
1 'polypeptide(L)'
;MKRKLKFYDYYMVFLGVLVALPILAPVLLKLAEAAPILHLPANIIYLIYSFTCHQFSSRSLHLFDYQYAWCARDTGIWLGVFLAAVFVKKYKAIKWYWMLPFIVPIALDGGIQTVATVLGVNPTGIVGEPFYISSNLMRFLTGSLFGIGLSMWISPFLLSEGNASSSQLSASSPQLFVTGLQRLLSQLAEAVRAPILLWGMCFIFFLGAVQLWNLTSTTNRPSDFLDSAVKTPLNDFYTRREDGPCPAGIDDLVRINCFFGGE
;
A
#
# COMPACT_ATOMS: atom_id res chain seq x y z
N MET A 1 12.24 -33.48 10.89
CA MET A 1 12.45 -33.25 9.45
C MET A 1 12.27 -31.76 9.17
N LYS A 2 13.34 -30.98 8.93
CA LYS A 2 13.22 -29.52 8.66
C LYS A 2 12.71 -29.32 7.24
N ARG A 3 11.53 -28.72 7.08
CA ARG A 3 10.99 -28.32 5.76
C ARG A 3 11.92 -27.28 5.16
N LYS A 4 12.51 -27.56 3.98
CA LYS A 4 13.31 -26.58 3.24
C LYS A 4 12.38 -25.44 2.76
N LEU A 5 12.71 -24.20 3.09
CA LEU A 5 12.02 -23.01 2.60
C LEU A 5 12.23 -22.88 1.09
N LYS A 6 11.15 -22.67 0.33
CA LYS A 6 11.17 -22.38 -1.11
C LYS A 6 11.27 -20.87 -1.35
N PHE A 7 11.65 -20.44 -2.55
CA PHE A 7 11.71 -19.02 -2.93
C PHE A 7 10.46 -18.24 -2.53
N TYR A 8 9.29 -18.81 -2.83
CA TYR A 8 8.00 -18.23 -2.47
C TYR A 8 7.80 -18.04 -0.96
N ASP A 9 8.38 -18.91 -0.12
CA ASP A 9 8.29 -18.74 1.33
C ASP A 9 9.08 -17.50 1.79
N TYR A 10 10.26 -17.24 1.21
CA TYR A 10 11.02 -16.01 1.47
C TYR A 10 10.30 -14.77 0.97
N TYR A 11 9.68 -14.82 -0.22
CA TYR A 11 8.85 -13.74 -0.75
C TYR A 11 7.70 -13.38 0.20
N MET A 12 7.03 -14.38 0.77
CA MET A 12 5.95 -14.16 1.73
C MET A 12 6.44 -13.55 3.05
N VAL A 13 7.59 -14.02 3.58
CA VAL A 13 8.20 -13.43 4.77
C VAL A 13 8.60 -11.97 4.49
N PHE A 14 9.21 -11.71 3.34
CA PHE A 14 9.58 -10.37 2.92
C PHE A 14 8.36 -9.44 2.86
N LEU A 15 7.28 -9.84 2.16
CA LEU A 15 6.07 -9.03 2.08
C LEU A 15 5.41 -8.81 3.45
N GLY A 16 5.39 -9.84 4.31
CA GLY A 16 4.84 -9.74 5.66
C GLY A 16 5.61 -8.72 6.50
N VAL A 17 6.94 -8.76 6.48
CA VAL A 17 7.79 -7.77 7.15
C VAL A 17 7.58 -6.39 6.54
N LEU A 18 7.56 -6.30 5.20
CA LEU A 18 7.40 -5.06 4.46
C LEU A 18 6.10 -4.33 4.82
N VAL A 19 5.00 -5.05 5.01
CA VAL A 19 3.69 -4.48 5.41
C VAL A 19 3.61 -4.21 6.91
N ALA A 20 4.20 -5.06 7.75
CA ALA A 20 4.07 -4.94 9.20
C ALA A 20 4.89 -3.79 9.80
N LEU A 21 6.11 -3.55 9.32
CA LEU A 21 7.01 -2.57 9.94
C LEU A 21 6.47 -1.13 9.92
N PRO A 22 5.85 -0.62 8.83
CA PRO A 22 5.33 0.76 8.81
C PRO A 22 4.19 1.00 9.80
N ILE A 23 3.43 -0.06 10.12
CA ILE A 23 2.36 -0.07 11.12
C ILE A 23 2.94 -0.20 12.53
N LEU A 24 4.02 -0.97 12.69
CA LEU A 24 4.73 -1.15 13.94
C LEU A 24 5.49 0.12 14.37
N ALA A 25 5.95 0.94 13.43
CA ALA A 25 6.75 2.14 13.70
C ALA A 25 6.10 3.11 14.72
N PRO A 26 4.84 3.56 14.57
CA PRO A 26 4.19 4.42 15.57
C PRO A 26 3.96 3.72 16.93
N VAL A 27 3.80 2.39 16.94
CA VAL A 27 3.73 1.62 18.19
C VAL A 27 5.07 1.67 18.94
N LEU A 28 6.19 1.53 18.21
CA LEU A 28 7.52 1.64 18.81
C LEU A 28 7.79 3.05 19.36
N LEU A 29 7.35 4.11 18.67
CA LEU A 29 7.42 5.48 19.17
C LEU A 29 6.63 5.64 20.47
N LYS A 30 5.40 5.12 20.51
CA LYS A 30 4.59 5.15 21.74
C LYS A 30 5.27 4.41 22.89
N LEU A 31 5.81 3.23 22.64
CA LEU A 31 6.52 2.45 23.66
C LEU A 31 7.83 3.13 24.09
N ALA A 32 8.45 3.93 23.22
CA ALA A 32 9.68 4.64 23.51
C ALA A 32 9.51 5.72 24.60
N GLU A 33 8.29 6.23 24.82
CA GLU A 33 7.96 7.09 25.96
C GLU A 33 8.29 6.43 27.31
N ALA A 34 8.13 5.10 27.41
CA ALA A 34 8.48 4.33 28.60
C ALA A 34 9.86 3.65 28.51
N ALA A 35 10.30 3.31 27.30
CA ALA A 35 11.58 2.63 27.06
C ALA A 35 12.35 3.31 25.90
N PRO A 36 13.14 4.37 26.19
CA PRO A 36 13.77 5.21 25.17
C PRO A 36 14.64 4.47 24.14
N ILE A 37 15.15 3.29 24.47
CA ILE A 37 15.89 2.40 23.55
C ILE A 37 15.09 2.04 22.28
N LEU A 38 13.76 2.12 22.34
CA LEU A 38 12.86 1.82 21.21
C LEU A 38 12.76 2.95 20.18
N HIS A 39 13.28 4.15 20.46
CA HIS A 39 13.37 5.22 19.45
C HIS A 39 14.22 4.79 18.26
N LEU A 40 15.36 4.13 18.50
CA LEU A 40 16.27 3.71 17.43
C LEU A 40 15.62 2.77 16.40
N PRO A 41 14.98 1.65 16.79
CA PRO A 41 14.31 0.79 15.81
C PRO A 41 13.13 1.50 15.11
N ALA A 42 12.38 2.37 15.79
CA ALA A 42 11.35 3.18 15.14
C ALA A 42 11.95 4.08 14.05
N ASN A 43 12.98 4.85 14.40
CA ASN A 43 13.73 5.74 13.53
C ASN A 43 14.26 5.02 12.29
N ILE A 44 14.86 3.84 12.46
CA ILE A 44 15.35 3.02 11.35
C ILE A 44 14.22 2.64 10.39
N ILE A 45 13.05 2.27 10.92
CA ILE A 45 11.88 1.98 10.08
C ILE A 45 11.49 3.22 9.28
N TYR A 46 11.27 4.38 9.92
CA TYR A 46 10.93 5.61 9.18
C TYR A 46 11.97 5.97 8.13
N LEU A 47 13.26 5.86 8.45
CA LEU A 47 14.36 6.12 7.52
C LEU A 47 14.31 5.21 6.30
N ILE A 48 14.22 3.89 6.49
CA ILE A 48 14.17 2.93 5.37
C ILE A 48 12.97 3.21 4.47
N TYR A 49 11.79 3.41 5.06
CA TYR A 49 10.58 3.67 4.27
C TYR A 49 10.56 5.06 3.64
N SER A 50 11.37 6.00 4.13
CA SER A 50 11.52 7.34 3.54
C SER A 50 12.08 7.31 2.11
N PHE A 51 12.74 6.24 1.68
CA PHE A 51 13.21 6.07 0.31
C PHE A 51 12.12 5.61 -0.66
N THR A 52 11.03 5.05 -0.13
CA THR A 52 9.92 4.49 -0.93
C THR A 52 8.64 5.30 -0.80
N CYS A 53 8.53 6.12 0.25
CA CYS A 53 7.36 6.92 0.56
C CYS A 53 7.76 8.32 1.02
N HIS A 54 6.99 9.33 0.62
CA HIS A 54 7.20 10.70 1.06
C HIS A 54 6.82 10.92 2.53
N GLN A 55 6.01 10.05 3.13
CA GLN A 55 5.64 10.11 4.55
C GLN A 55 5.01 11.45 4.95
N PHE A 56 4.14 12.01 4.12
CA PHE A 56 3.35 13.19 4.49
C PHE A 56 2.29 12.79 5.52
N SER A 57 2.23 13.52 6.64
CA SER A 57 1.28 13.21 7.72
C SER A 57 -0.17 13.22 7.23
N SER A 58 -0.57 14.29 6.53
CA SER A 58 -1.92 14.46 5.96
C SER A 58 -2.38 13.34 5.02
N ARG A 59 -1.45 12.49 4.55
CA ARG A 59 -1.71 11.37 3.63
C ARG A 59 -1.50 10.00 4.27
N SER A 60 -1.24 9.95 5.57
CA SER A 60 -0.93 8.74 6.32
C SER A 60 -2.06 8.42 7.32
N LEU A 61 -2.14 7.17 7.74
CA LEU A 61 -2.93 6.77 8.90
C LEU A 61 -2.10 6.99 10.17
N HIS A 62 -2.71 7.11 11.35
CA HIS A 62 -1.96 7.29 12.60
C HIS A 62 -2.32 6.26 13.67
N LEU A 63 -1.41 6.10 14.63
CA LEU A 63 -1.63 5.40 15.90
C LEU A 63 -0.94 6.21 17.01
N PHE A 64 -1.65 6.46 18.12
CA PHE A 64 -1.10 7.23 19.25
C PHE A 64 -0.58 8.62 18.84
N ASP A 65 -1.31 9.30 17.96
CA ASP A 65 -0.94 10.58 17.35
C ASP A 65 0.29 10.55 16.41
N TYR A 66 0.96 9.40 16.27
CA TYR A 66 2.06 9.20 15.32
C TYR A 66 1.58 8.66 13.97
N GLN A 67 1.99 9.28 12.87
CA GLN A 67 1.68 8.78 11.52
C GLN A 67 2.36 7.42 11.25
N TYR A 68 1.80 6.59 10.39
CA TYR A 68 2.49 5.40 9.87
C TYR A 68 3.76 5.81 9.14
N ALA A 69 4.72 4.89 9.03
CA ALA A 69 5.90 5.12 8.19
C ALA A 69 5.60 5.08 6.67
N TRP A 70 4.32 5.03 6.30
CA TRP A 70 3.78 5.01 4.95
C TRP A 70 2.51 5.85 4.83
N CYS A 71 2.28 6.34 3.62
CA CYS A 71 1.00 6.95 3.27
C CYS A 71 -0.09 5.88 3.12
N ALA A 72 -1.37 6.28 3.21
CA ALA A 72 -2.51 5.39 3.04
C ALA A 72 -2.51 4.66 1.68
N ARG A 73 -1.93 5.27 0.64
CA ARG A 73 -1.78 4.64 -0.68
C ARG A 73 -0.80 3.47 -0.63
N ASP A 74 0.39 3.67 -0.10
CA ASP A 74 1.42 2.62 -0.03
C ASP A 74 0.97 1.48 0.89
N THR A 75 0.31 1.81 2.01
CA THR A 75 -0.36 0.84 2.87
C THR A 75 -1.37 0.01 2.08
N GLY A 76 -2.21 0.64 1.26
CA GLY A 76 -3.15 -0.04 0.38
C GLY A 76 -2.45 -0.96 -0.63
N ILE A 77 -1.48 -0.44 -1.39
CA ILE A 77 -0.74 -1.20 -2.42
C ILE A 77 -0.12 -2.46 -1.81
N TRP A 78 0.69 -2.31 -0.77
CA TRP A 78 1.46 -3.43 -0.24
C TRP A 78 0.59 -4.43 0.53
N LEU A 79 -0.47 -3.98 1.21
CA LEU A 79 -1.46 -4.89 1.80
C LEU A 79 -2.20 -5.67 0.71
N GLY A 80 -2.61 -5.01 -0.37
CA GLY A 80 -3.25 -5.66 -1.53
C GLY A 80 -2.34 -6.72 -2.15
N VAL A 81 -1.05 -6.39 -2.34
CA VAL A 81 -0.03 -7.33 -2.83
C VAL A 81 0.08 -8.53 -1.90
N PHE A 82 0.22 -8.28 -0.59
CA PHE A 82 0.37 -9.32 0.42
C PHE A 82 -0.84 -10.24 0.49
N LEU A 83 -2.06 -9.71 0.59
CA LEU A 83 -3.28 -10.52 0.66
C LEU A 83 -3.47 -11.36 -0.62
N ALA A 84 -3.32 -10.76 -1.79
CA ALA A 84 -3.39 -11.50 -3.05
C ALA A 84 -2.31 -12.59 -3.13
N ALA A 85 -1.11 -12.35 -2.60
CA ALA A 85 -0.07 -13.36 -2.50
C ALA A 85 -0.49 -14.49 -1.54
N VAL A 86 -0.97 -14.19 -0.32
CA VAL A 86 -1.48 -15.21 0.63
C VAL A 86 -2.48 -16.16 -0.04
N PHE A 87 -3.39 -15.63 -0.86
CA PHE A 87 -4.43 -16.41 -1.53
C PHE A 87 -4.09 -16.85 -2.96
N VAL A 88 -2.83 -16.71 -3.41
CA VAL A 88 -2.44 -16.99 -4.80
C VAL A 88 -2.77 -18.42 -5.24
N LYS A 89 -2.74 -19.40 -4.32
CA LYS A 89 -3.04 -20.81 -4.64
C LYS A 89 -4.54 -21.07 -4.82
N LYS A 90 -5.38 -20.17 -4.30
CA LYS A 90 -6.84 -20.26 -4.37
C LYS A 90 -7.39 -19.68 -5.66
N TYR A 91 -6.70 -18.72 -6.25
CA TYR A 91 -7.16 -17.97 -7.41
C TYR A 91 -6.31 -18.25 -8.65
N LYS A 92 -6.93 -18.15 -9.83
CA LYS A 92 -6.21 -18.35 -11.10
C LYS A 92 -5.38 -17.11 -11.43
N ALA A 93 -4.22 -17.35 -12.05
CA ALA A 93 -3.39 -16.30 -12.61
C ALA A 93 -4.18 -15.46 -13.61
N ILE A 94 -4.06 -14.14 -13.51
CA ILE A 94 -4.61 -13.23 -14.51
C ILE A 94 -3.57 -13.00 -15.62
N LYS A 95 -4.04 -12.80 -16.85
CA LYS A 95 -3.16 -12.40 -17.96
C LYS A 95 -2.81 -10.92 -17.85
N TRP A 96 -1.68 -10.51 -18.42
CA TRP A 96 -1.15 -9.14 -18.30
C TRP A 96 -2.17 -8.04 -18.67
N TYR A 97 -3.02 -8.26 -19.68
CA TYR A 97 -4.00 -7.26 -20.12
C TYR A 97 -5.13 -7.03 -19.11
N TRP A 98 -5.37 -7.99 -18.20
CA TRP A 98 -6.29 -7.79 -17.09
C TRP A 98 -5.74 -6.85 -16.02
N MET A 99 -4.48 -6.40 -16.10
CA MET A 99 -3.93 -5.39 -15.18
C MET A 99 -4.50 -3.99 -15.43
N LEU A 100 -4.98 -3.69 -16.63
CA LEU A 100 -5.51 -2.37 -16.99
C LEU A 100 -6.58 -1.84 -16.02
N PRO A 101 -7.66 -2.59 -15.70
CA PRO A 101 -8.66 -2.14 -14.72
C PRO A 101 -8.13 -1.93 -13.30
N PHE A 102 -6.98 -2.51 -12.94
CA PHE A 102 -6.34 -2.30 -11.63
C PHE A 102 -5.39 -1.10 -11.62
N ILE A 103 -4.80 -0.77 -12.77
CA ILE A 103 -3.89 0.37 -12.94
C ILE A 103 -4.65 1.68 -13.10
N VAL A 104 -5.75 1.67 -13.86
CA VAL A 104 -6.47 2.90 -14.21
C VAL A 104 -6.91 3.71 -12.97
N PRO A 105 -7.50 3.11 -11.92
CA PRO A 105 -7.95 3.89 -10.75
C PRO A 105 -6.80 4.59 -10.01
N ILE A 106 -5.67 3.90 -9.79
CA ILE A 106 -4.50 4.52 -9.13
C ILE A 106 -3.80 5.53 -10.03
N ALA A 107 -3.79 5.30 -11.35
CA ALA A 107 -3.22 6.24 -12.31
C ALA A 107 -4.03 7.54 -12.40
N LEU A 108 -5.36 7.45 -12.34
CA LEU A 108 -6.23 8.62 -12.27
C LEU A 108 -6.07 9.34 -10.92
N ASP A 109 -6.27 8.64 -9.80
CA ASP A 109 -6.17 9.25 -8.46
C ASP A 109 -4.77 9.81 -8.16
N GLY A 110 -3.73 9.00 -8.38
CA GLY A 110 -2.35 9.38 -8.13
C GLY A 110 -1.78 10.33 -9.17
N GLY A 111 -2.01 10.06 -10.45
CA GLY A 111 -1.51 10.89 -11.54
C GLY A 111 -2.13 12.28 -11.54
N ILE A 112 -3.46 12.39 -11.37
CA ILE A 112 -4.12 13.71 -11.28
C ILE A 112 -3.59 14.48 -10.08
N GLN A 113 -3.39 13.83 -8.92
CA GLN A 113 -2.80 14.51 -7.77
C GLN A 113 -1.36 14.97 -8.02
N THR A 114 -0.54 14.15 -8.67
CA THR A 114 0.84 14.55 -9.02
C THR A 114 0.82 15.78 -9.93
N VAL A 115 -0.03 15.78 -10.96
CA VAL A 115 -0.21 16.92 -11.86
C VAL A 115 -0.73 18.15 -11.10
N ALA A 116 -1.73 17.99 -10.23
CA ALA A 116 -2.26 19.08 -9.41
C ALA A 116 -1.23 19.68 -8.47
N THR A 117 -0.35 18.86 -7.90
CA THR A 117 0.74 19.32 -7.04
C THR A 117 1.78 20.09 -7.85
N VAL A 118 2.19 19.57 -9.02
CA VAL A 118 3.19 20.22 -9.89
C VAL A 118 2.68 21.53 -10.50
N LEU A 119 1.39 21.61 -10.83
CA LEU A 119 0.80 22.81 -11.44
C LEU A 119 0.30 23.85 -10.44
N GLY A 120 -0.02 23.46 -9.20
CA GLY A 120 -0.54 24.37 -8.15
C GLY A 120 0.50 24.81 -7.11
N VAL A 121 1.56 24.04 -6.89
CA VAL A 121 2.47 24.26 -5.77
C VAL A 121 3.90 24.48 -6.28
N ASN A 122 4.47 25.66 -5.98
CA ASN A 122 5.89 25.94 -6.22
C ASN A 122 6.72 25.59 -4.97
N PRO A 123 8.04 25.36 -5.12
CA PRO A 123 8.94 25.11 -3.99
C PRO A 123 8.98 26.23 -2.94
N THR A 124 8.52 27.44 -3.28
CA THR A 124 8.52 28.63 -2.41
C THR A 124 7.15 28.96 -1.82
N GLY A 125 6.14 28.11 -2.01
CA GLY A 125 4.79 28.30 -1.45
C GLY A 125 3.64 27.96 -2.41
N ILE A 126 2.42 28.02 -1.89
CA ILE A 126 1.17 27.80 -2.65
C ILE A 126 0.91 29.02 -3.55
N VAL A 127 1.06 28.85 -4.86
CA VAL A 127 0.75 29.90 -5.85
C VAL A 127 -0.69 29.79 -6.34
N GLY A 128 -1.27 28.60 -6.20
CA GLY A 128 -2.69 28.32 -6.34
C GLY A 128 -2.99 26.98 -5.64
N GLU A 129 -4.03 26.93 -4.81
CA GLU A 129 -4.42 25.70 -4.13
C GLU A 129 -4.51 24.52 -5.12
N PRO A 130 -4.01 23.31 -4.78
CA PRO A 130 -4.06 22.18 -5.69
C PRO A 130 -5.51 21.89 -6.07
N PHE A 131 -5.81 21.87 -7.37
CA PHE A 131 -7.20 21.67 -7.85
C PHE A 131 -7.76 20.27 -7.53
N TYR A 132 -6.90 19.32 -7.15
CA TYR A 132 -7.30 17.98 -6.72
C TYR A 132 -6.36 17.41 -5.67
N ILE A 133 -6.95 16.90 -4.59
CA ILE A 133 -6.23 16.24 -3.49
C ILE A 133 -7.01 15.01 -3.06
N SER A 134 -6.34 13.86 -3.07
CA SER A 134 -6.95 12.59 -2.68
C SER A 134 -7.06 12.45 -1.16
N SER A 135 -8.21 11.97 -0.67
CA SER A 135 -8.41 11.59 0.72
C SER A 135 -7.73 10.25 1.04
N ASN A 136 -7.50 9.96 2.32
CA ASN A 136 -6.86 8.70 2.72
C ASN A 136 -7.68 7.47 2.34
N LEU A 137 -9.02 7.58 2.38
CA LEU A 137 -9.91 6.54 1.86
C LEU A 137 -9.62 6.25 0.38
N MET A 138 -9.64 7.28 -0.48
CA MET A 138 -9.43 7.08 -1.92
C MET A 138 -8.03 6.57 -2.23
N ARG A 139 -7.00 7.12 -1.58
CA ARG A 139 -5.61 6.63 -1.67
C ARG A 139 -5.51 5.14 -1.38
N PHE A 140 -6.13 4.69 -0.30
CA PHE A 140 -6.09 3.29 0.12
C PHE A 140 -6.87 2.39 -0.86
N LEU A 141 -8.06 2.81 -1.28
CA LEU A 141 -8.92 2.05 -2.19
C LEU A 141 -8.27 1.84 -3.56
N THR A 142 -7.72 2.90 -4.16
CA THR A 142 -7.03 2.81 -5.46
C THR A 142 -5.70 2.07 -5.35
N GLY A 143 -4.95 2.31 -4.27
CA GLY A 143 -3.71 1.62 -3.94
C GLY A 143 -3.89 0.11 -3.81
N SER A 144 -4.84 -0.33 -2.97
CA SER A 144 -5.12 -1.75 -2.73
C SER A 144 -5.61 -2.48 -3.97
N LEU A 145 -6.45 -1.84 -4.79
CA LEU A 145 -6.89 -2.41 -6.06
C LEU A 145 -5.70 -2.66 -7.01
N PHE A 146 -4.81 -1.68 -7.16
CA PHE A 146 -3.57 -1.85 -7.93
C PHE A 146 -2.69 -2.98 -7.38
N GLY A 147 -2.46 -3.01 -6.07
CA GLY A 147 -1.65 -4.03 -5.41
C GLY A 147 -2.19 -5.45 -5.61
N ILE A 148 -3.51 -5.63 -5.52
CA ILE A 148 -4.18 -6.90 -5.80
C ILE A 148 -3.91 -7.33 -7.25
N GLY A 149 -4.13 -6.45 -8.22
CA GLY A 149 -3.90 -6.75 -9.64
C GLY A 149 -2.45 -7.13 -9.94
N LEU A 150 -1.50 -6.36 -9.40
CA LEU A 150 -0.06 -6.61 -9.55
C LEU A 150 0.32 -7.99 -9.00
N SER A 151 -0.14 -8.34 -7.80
CA SER A 151 0.17 -9.60 -7.15
C SER A 151 -0.50 -10.80 -7.81
N MET A 152 -1.74 -10.67 -8.27
CA MET A 152 -2.44 -11.71 -9.03
C MET A 152 -1.76 -12.01 -10.37
N TRP A 153 -1.04 -11.04 -10.94
CA TRP A 153 -0.24 -11.25 -12.14
C TRP A 153 1.13 -11.87 -11.82
N ILE A 154 1.87 -11.36 -10.84
CA ILE A 154 3.27 -11.78 -10.59
C ILE A 154 3.40 -13.06 -9.75
N SER A 155 2.59 -13.22 -8.70
CA SER A 155 2.74 -14.30 -7.72
C SER A 155 2.61 -15.72 -8.31
N PRO A 156 1.78 -15.98 -9.35
CA PRO A 156 1.75 -17.27 -10.02
C PRO A 156 3.08 -17.64 -10.67
N PHE A 157 3.82 -16.68 -11.24
CA PHE A 157 5.14 -16.94 -11.82
C PHE A 157 6.12 -17.38 -10.73
N LEU A 158 6.12 -16.69 -9.58
CA LEU A 158 6.95 -17.01 -8.41
C LEU A 158 6.62 -18.37 -7.77
N LEU A 159 5.38 -18.84 -7.94
CA LEU A 159 4.99 -20.21 -7.56
C LEU A 159 5.37 -21.26 -8.62
N SER A 160 5.27 -20.91 -9.90
CA SER A 160 5.45 -21.82 -11.04
C SER A 160 6.89 -22.24 -11.29
N GLU A 161 7.87 -21.45 -10.82
CA GLU A 161 9.27 -21.89 -10.77
C GLU A 161 9.47 -23.18 -9.92
N GLY A 162 8.43 -23.63 -9.21
CA GLY A 162 8.39 -24.92 -8.53
C GLY A 162 7.63 -26.05 -9.24
N ASN A 163 6.95 -25.84 -10.38
CA ASN A 163 6.14 -26.84 -11.08
C ASN A 163 6.03 -26.53 -12.59
N ALA A 164 7.11 -26.74 -13.34
CA ALA A 164 7.03 -26.84 -14.80
C ALA A 164 6.53 -28.24 -15.17
N SER A 165 5.24 -28.35 -15.50
CA SER A 165 4.71 -29.51 -16.22
C SER A 165 3.81 -28.99 -17.34
N SER A 166 4.40 -28.94 -18.52
CA SER A 166 3.81 -28.61 -19.80
C SER A 166 2.79 -29.69 -20.17
N SER A 167 1.50 -29.41 -20.02
CA SER A 167 0.47 -30.24 -20.62
C SER A 167 0.33 -29.86 -22.10
N GLN A 168 0.77 -30.77 -22.97
CA GLN A 168 0.52 -30.71 -24.39
C GLN A 168 -1.00 -30.81 -24.63
N LEU A 169 -1.55 -29.89 -25.41
CA LEU A 169 -2.96 -29.87 -25.76
C LEU A 169 -3.12 -30.26 -27.24
N SER A 170 -3.57 -31.49 -27.48
CA SER A 170 -4.13 -31.92 -28.76
C SER A 170 -5.65 -31.92 -28.62
N ALA A 171 -6.38 -31.21 -29.47
CA ALA A 171 -7.69 -31.67 -29.97
C ALA A 171 -8.33 -30.69 -30.96
N SER A 172 -8.79 -31.27 -32.06
CA SER A 172 -9.71 -30.76 -33.07
C SER A 172 -11.14 -31.26 -32.80
N SER A 173 -12.14 -30.40 -32.60
CA SER A 173 -13.59 -30.66 -32.88
C SER A 173 -14.46 -29.40 -32.62
N PRO A 174 -15.72 -29.32 -33.13
CA PRO A 174 -16.65 -28.20 -32.91
C PRO A 174 -17.11 -28.01 -31.46
N GLN A 175 -16.85 -28.97 -30.56
CA GLN A 175 -17.02 -28.81 -29.11
C GLN A 175 -16.02 -27.79 -28.51
N LEU A 176 -15.00 -27.38 -29.28
CA LEU A 176 -14.02 -26.36 -28.92
C LEU A 176 -14.66 -24.99 -28.64
N PHE A 177 -15.75 -24.63 -29.32
CA PHE A 177 -16.37 -23.31 -29.13
C PHE A 177 -17.15 -23.22 -27.81
N VAL A 178 -17.97 -24.23 -27.50
CA VAL A 178 -18.74 -24.28 -26.23
C VAL A 178 -17.80 -24.41 -25.04
N THR A 179 -16.80 -25.29 -25.14
CA THR A 179 -15.76 -25.44 -24.10
C THR A 179 -14.87 -24.19 -23.98
N GLY A 180 -14.60 -23.50 -25.09
CA GLY A 180 -13.86 -22.24 -25.13
C GLY A 180 -14.61 -21.09 -24.45
N LEU A 181 -15.90 -20.90 -24.76
CA LEU A 181 -16.74 -19.88 -24.14
C LEU A 181 -16.92 -20.13 -22.64
N GLN A 182 -17.18 -21.38 -22.24
CA GLN A 182 -17.34 -21.73 -20.83
C GLN A 182 -16.03 -21.56 -20.03
N ARG A 183 -14.88 -21.86 -20.66
CA ARG A 183 -13.55 -21.59 -20.09
C ARG A 183 -13.28 -20.09 -19.97
N LEU A 184 -13.67 -19.29 -20.97
CA LEU A 184 -13.53 -17.84 -20.92
C LEU A 184 -14.42 -17.24 -19.81
N LEU A 185 -15.69 -17.64 -19.73
CA LEU A 185 -16.63 -17.15 -18.71
C LEU A 185 -16.18 -17.51 -17.29
N SER A 186 -15.66 -18.71 -17.07
CA SER A 186 -15.10 -19.09 -15.76
C SER A 186 -13.79 -18.36 -15.43
N GLN A 187 -12.96 -18.04 -16.43
CA GLN A 187 -11.77 -17.19 -16.23
C GLN A 187 -12.16 -15.76 -15.89
N LEU A 188 -13.16 -15.21 -16.58
CA LEU A 188 -13.72 -13.89 -16.30
C LEU A 188 -14.32 -13.81 -14.89
N ALA A 189 -15.12 -14.81 -14.52
CA ALA A 189 -15.74 -14.86 -13.19
C ALA A 189 -14.69 -14.86 -12.07
N GLU A 190 -13.61 -15.64 -12.21
CA GLU A 190 -12.53 -15.65 -11.22
C GLU A 190 -11.69 -14.36 -11.23
N ALA A 191 -11.43 -13.79 -12.41
CA ALA A 191 -10.71 -12.52 -12.55
C ALA A 191 -11.47 -11.33 -11.96
N VAL A 192 -12.77 -11.46 -11.69
CA VAL A 192 -13.60 -10.44 -11.05
C VAL A 192 -13.87 -10.79 -9.58
N ARG A 193 -14.24 -12.03 -9.29
CA ARG A 193 -14.60 -12.49 -7.94
C ARG A 193 -13.45 -12.38 -6.96
N ALA A 194 -12.26 -12.84 -7.36
CA ALA A 194 -11.10 -12.86 -6.47
C ALA A 194 -10.68 -11.43 -6.04
N PRO A 195 -10.52 -10.46 -6.96
CA PRO A 195 -10.25 -9.10 -6.55
C PRO A 195 -11.32 -8.47 -5.68
N ILE A 196 -12.62 -8.69 -5.94
CA ILE A 196 -13.69 -8.12 -5.11
C ILE A 196 -13.57 -8.60 -3.66
N LEU A 197 -13.32 -9.90 -3.45
CA LEU A 197 -13.16 -10.46 -2.10
C LEU A 197 -11.91 -9.90 -1.41
N LEU A 198 -10.77 -9.87 -2.12
CA LEU A 198 -9.51 -9.35 -1.59
C LEU A 198 -9.59 -7.85 -1.27
N TRP A 199 -10.27 -7.09 -2.12
CA TRP A 199 -10.49 -5.66 -1.93
C TRP A 199 -11.43 -5.40 -0.76
N GLY A 200 -12.47 -6.23 -0.58
CA GLY A 200 -13.31 -6.23 0.61
C GLY A 200 -12.51 -6.51 1.90
N MET A 201 -11.57 -7.45 1.87
CA MET A 201 -10.66 -7.69 3.00
C MET A 201 -9.74 -6.49 3.29
N CYS A 202 -9.19 -5.85 2.25
CA CYS A 202 -8.42 -4.61 2.40
C CYS A 202 -9.27 -3.51 3.03
N PHE A 203 -10.52 -3.36 2.59
CA PHE A 203 -11.44 -2.37 3.13
C PHE A 203 -11.77 -2.62 4.60
N ILE A 204 -12.04 -3.88 4.99
CA ILE A 204 -12.24 -4.24 6.40
C ILE A 204 -11.00 -3.91 7.25
N PHE A 205 -9.79 -4.20 6.74
CA PHE A 205 -8.56 -3.80 7.42
C PHE A 205 -8.50 -2.28 7.58
N PHE A 206 -8.77 -1.51 6.53
CA PHE A 206 -8.75 -0.05 6.58
C PHE A 206 -9.75 0.51 7.60
N LEU A 207 -10.99 -0.02 7.62
CA LEU A 207 -11.97 0.32 8.64
C LEU A 207 -11.41 0.08 10.04
N GLY A 208 -10.86 -1.11 10.29
CA GLY A 208 -10.24 -1.43 11.58
C GLY A 208 -9.09 -0.50 11.94
N ALA A 209 -8.24 -0.15 10.97
CA ALA A 209 -7.13 0.78 11.16
C ALA A 209 -7.60 2.20 11.49
N VAL A 210 -8.63 2.71 10.80
CA VAL A 210 -9.23 4.03 11.09
C VAL A 210 -9.92 4.04 12.45
N GLN A 211 -10.59 2.96 12.85
CA GLN A 211 -11.19 2.89 14.19
C GLN A 211 -10.11 2.84 15.28
N LEU A 212 -9.05 2.06 15.06
CA LEU A 212 -7.93 2.01 16.01
C LEU A 212 -7.20 3.36 16.09
N TRP A 213 -7.04 4.04 14.96
CA TRP A 213 -6.56 5.42 14.90
C TRP A 213 -7.44 6.33 15.75
N ASN A 214 -8.76 6.34 15.52
CA ASN A 214 -9.70 7.18 16.27
C ASN A 214 -9.67 6.93 17.79
N LEU A 215 -9.43 5.68 18.20
CA LEU A 215 -9.35 5.29 19.61
C LEU A 215 -8.02 5.68 20.27
N THR A 216 -6.92 5.67 19.52
CA THR A 216 -5.58 5.83 20.07
C THR A 216 -5.04 7.27 19.97
N SER A 217 -5.56 8.07 19.04
CA SER A 217 -5.10 9.45 18.80
C SER A 217 -6.02 10.50 19.42
N THR A 218 -5.41 11.54 19.99
CA THR A 218 -6.10 12.64 20.65
C THR A 218 -6.06 13.94 19.87
N THR A 219 -4.92 14.22 19.24
CA THR A 219 -4.67 15.44 18.46
C THR A 219 -4.91 15.18 16.98
N ASN A 220 -4.25 14.15 16.44
CA ASN A 220 -4.32 13.79 15.04
C ASN A 220 -5.41 12.76 14.86
N ARG A 221 -6.67 13.16 14.73
CA ARG A 221 -7.81 12.23 14.53
C ARG A 221 -8.17 12.04 13.05
N PRO A 222 -8.81 10.91 12.70
CA PRO A 222 -9.41 10.81 11.37
C PRO A 222 -10.51 11.87 11.20
N SER A 223 -10.75 12.29 9.96
CA SER A 223 -11.74 13.33 9.66
C SER A 223 -13.17 12.89 9.97
N ASP A 224 -13.44 11.62 9.77
CA ASP A 224 -14.74 10.97 9.91
C ASP A 224 -14.51 9.45 10.08
N PHE A 225 -15.60 8.68 10.11
CA PHE A 225 -15.55 7.21 10.29
C PHE A 225 -14.68 6.48 9.27
N LEU A 226 -14.50 7.03 8.05
CA LEU A 226 -13.73 6.44 6.96
C LEU A 226 -12.47 7.23 6.63
N ASP A 227 -12.18 8.31 7.35
CA ASP A 227 -11.17 9.29 6.96
C ASP A 227 -11.33 9.75 5.50
N SER A 228 -12.59 10.04 5.12
CA SER A 228 -12.99 10.31 3.74
C SER A 228 -12.77 11.76 3.30
N ALA A 229 -12.63 12.69 4.23
CA ALA A 229 -12.38 14.08 3.92
C ALA A 229 -10.95 14.30 3.41
N VAL A 230 -10.79 15.34 2.60
CA VAL A 230 -9.49 15.78 2.13
C VAL A 230 -8.78 16.51 3.27
N LYS A 231 -7.51 16.19 3.50
CA LYS A 231 -6.64 16.85 4.47
C LYS A 231 -5.57 17.65 3.75
N THR A 232 -5.52 18.94 4.03
CA THR A 232 -4.49 19.85 3.55
C THR A 232 -3.82 20.53 4.73
N PRO A 233 -2.49 20.44 4.87
CA PRO A 233 -1.79 21.26 5.85
C PRO A 233 -1.92 22.74 5.43
N LEU A 234 -2.21 23.62 6.39
CA LEU A 234 -2.40 25.06 6.16
C LEU A 234 -1.09 25.77 5.76
N ASN A 235 0.05 25.26 6.22
CA ASN A 235 1.40 25.71 5.89
C ASN A 235 2.26 24.47 5.54
N ASP A 236 3.32 24.64 4.75
CA ASP A 236 4.36 23.63 4.49
C ASP A 236 3.88 22.27 3.95
N PHE A 237 3.26 22.29 2.77
CA PHE A 237 2.73 21.11 2.07
C PHE A 237 3.72 19.95 1.86
N TYR A 238 5.02 20.24 1.90
CA TYR A 238 6.10 19.28 1.64
C TYR A 238 6.82 18.80 2.90
N THR A 239 6.33 19.15 4.09
CA THR A 239 6.90 18.64 5.34
C THR A 239 6.63 17.14 5.46
N ARG A 240 7.72 16.37 5.44
CA ARG A 240 7.73 14.93 5.65
C ARG A 240 7.79 14.65 7.15
N ARG A 241 7.08 13.61 7.59
CA ARG A 241 7.10 13.11 8.97
C ARG A 241 6.79 14.19 10.02
N GLU A 242 5.83 15.05 9.74
CA GLU A 242 5.38 16.09 10.68
C GLU A 242 4.94 15.48 12.03
N ASP A 243 4.15 14.41 11.97
CA ASP A 243 3.70 13.65 13.16
C ASP A 243 4.56 12.39 13.39
N GLY A 244 5.85 12.47 13.07
CA GLY A 244 6.80 11.35 13.17
C GLY A 244 8.17 11.81 13.66
N PRO A 245 9.17 10.91 13.65
CA PRO A 245 10.53 11.30 14.00
C PRO A 245 11.17 12.05 12.83
N CYS A 246 12.04 13.00 13.17
CA CYS A 246 12.83 13.75 12.20
C CYS A 246 12.00 14.38 11.07
N PRO A 247 11.12 15.36 11.41
CA PRO A 247 10.43 16.15 10.40
C PRO A 247 11.42 16.78 9.43
N ALA A 248 11.09 16.78 8.15
CA ALA A 248 12.00 17.19 7.09
C ALA A 248 11.26 18.02 6.03
N GLY A 249 11.79 19.22 5.75
CA GLY A 249 11.26 20.14 4.75
C GLY A 249 11.95 20.00 3.38
N ILE A 250 11.77 21.00 2.51
CA ILE A 250 12.31 21.00 1.14
C ILE A 250 13.84 21.13 1.13
N ASP A 251 14.42 21.83 2.11
CA ASP A 251 15.87 22.10 2.17
C ASP A 251 16.70 20.85 2.48
N ASP A 252 16.13 19.91 3.25
CA ASP A 252 16.71 18.60 3.51
C ASP A 252 15.58 17.57 3.63
N LEU A 253 15.29 16.90 2.52
CA LEU A 253 14.15 15.99 2.40
C LEU A 253 14.26 14.78 3.33
N VAL A 254 15.46 14.33 3.69
CA VAL A 254 15.62 13.08 4.46
C VAL A 254 16.03 13.38 5.90
N ARG A 255 16.88 14.38 6.13
CA ARG A 255 17.38 14.75 7.46
C ARG A 255 18.06 13.56 8.16
N ILE A 256 18.97 12.89 7.44
CA ILE A 256 19.57 11.60 7.84
C ILE A 256 20.21 11.69 9.23
N ASN A 257 20.92 12.78 9.54
CA ASN A 257 21.64 12.95 10.82
C ASN A 257 20.70 12.87 12.03
N CYS A 258 19.47 13.35 11.91
CA CYS A 258 18.48 13.32 12.98
C CYS A 258 18.13 11.90 13.43
N PHE A 259 18.13 10.91 12.51
CA PHE A 259 17.80 9.53 12.86
C PHE A 259 18.84 8.86 13.77
N PHE A 260 20.06 9.42 13.83
CA PHE A 260 21.18 8.90 14.61
C PHE A 260 21.60 9.84 15.75
N GLY A 261 20.75 10.78 16.14
CA GLY A 261 20.99 11.70 17.26
C GLY A 261 21.79 12.97 16.92
N GLY A 262 21.97 13.28 15.63
CA GLY A 262 22.46 14.58 15.18
C GLY A 262 21.33 15.62 15.12
N GLU A 263 21.68 16.91 15.18
CA GLU A 263 20.72 18.01 15.00
C GLU A 263 20.30 18.23 13.53
#